data_AF-A0A7C3UE80-F1
#
_entry.id   AF-A0A7C3UE80-F1
#
_cell.length_a   1.000
_cell.length_b   1.000
_cell.length_c   1.000
_cell.angle_alpha   90.00
_cell.angle_beta   90.00
_cell.angle_gamma   90.00
#
_symmetry.space_group_name_H-M   'P 1'
#
loop_
_entity.id
_entity.type
_entity.pdbx_description
1 polymer ?
#
loop_
_entity_poly.entity_id
_entity_poly.type
_entity_poly.pdbx_seq_one_letter_code
_entity_poly.pdbx_strand_id
1 'polypeptide(L)'
;MLGIFKKKKPQLPYQLTDKEISLLEQYPEGLTPLDFKRFQEFCGTQKEKSSEHIKSNIINRTFRNRLQDHIKLIKDILKGKCCLNELLDIDDRKLLFIDIGPGIGNKEYPAITSIEMAKAFPDKIDVVAVDLPSSFQILVNLLNESSNLKDELRKYKNLYFINDNALQIEKTWFNGRQDAIFTDREIPSLRERDDRILIIRSANSIDVYCSWDDVRSWLTRIANEFRCYRILFLLHREILYKEQNNTEWTAIGMVSERGFRSGTQDLSLKRGIPIYEIDKKKVQSAILRRKLAYQ
;
A
#
# COMPACT_ATOMS: atom_id res chain seq x y z
N MET A 1 42.30 22.24 29.82
CA MET A 1 40.90 22.23 30.31
C MET A 1 39.98 22.51 29.14
N LEU A 2 39.36 21.46 28.59
CA LEU A 2 38.45 21.53 27.44
C LEU A 2 37.03 21.84 27.94
N GLY A 3 36.48 22.98 27.51
CA GLY A 3 35.12 23.40 27.82
C GLY A 3 34.08 22.58 27.07
N ILE A 4 33.15 21.98 27.83
CA ILE A 4 32.02 21.20 27.30
C ILE A 4 30.97 22.18 26.75
N PHE A 5 30.88 22.29 25.42
CA PHE A 5 29.74 22.94 24.76
C PHE A 5 28.51 22.03 24.83
N LYS A 6 27.60 22.31 25.76
CA LYS A 6 26.24 21.72 25.75
C LYS A 6 25.48 22.30 24.56
N LYS A 7 25.27 21.51 23.50
CA LYS A 7 24.30 21.83 22.44
C LYS A 7 22.91 21.98 23.08
N LYS A 8 22.35 23.19 23.08
CA LYS A 8 20.94 23.42 23.42
C LYS A 8 20.07 22.69 22.39
N LYS A 9 19.19 21.79 22.85
CA LYS A 9 18.09 21.27 22.02
C LYS A 9 17.24 22.47 21.56
N PRO A 10 16.81 22.53 20.29
CA PRO A 10 15.88 23.56 19.86
C PRO A 10 14.58 23.38 20.65
N GLN A 11 14.21 24.39 21.45
CA GLN A 11 12.88 24.48 22.05
C GLN A 11 11.92 24.90 20.93
N LEU A 12 10.91 24.07 20.67
CA LEU A 12 9.77 24.46 19.84
C LEU A 12 9.11 25.70 20.48
N PRO A 13 8.69 26.70 19.68
CA PRO A 13 8.25 28.01 20.19
C PRO A 13 6.89 27.99 20.90
N TYR A 14 6.30 26.82 21.11
CA TYR A 14 5.04 26.65 21.83
C TYR A 14 5.04 25.30 22.56
N GLN A 15 4.71 25.30 23.85
CA GLN A 15 4.39 24.06 24.58
C GLN A 15 2.97 23.66 24.19
N LEU A 16 2.85 22.49 23.54
CA LEU A 16 1.56 21.91 23.19
C LEU A 16 0.75 21.65 24.46
N THR A 17 -0.55 21.97 24.43
CA THR A 17 -1.48 21.66 25.51
C THR A 17 -1.69 20.15 25.63
N ASP A 18 -2.07 19.64 26.81
CA ASP A 18 -2.35 18.20 27.01
C ASP A 18 -3.42 17.66 26.04
N LYS A 19 -4.33 18.51 25.60
CA LYS A 19 -5.33 18.18 24.57
C LYS A 19 -4.71 18.04 23.18
N GLU A 20 -3.76 18.89 22.83
CA GLU A 20 -3.00 18.79 21.58
C GLU A 20 -2.04 17.61 21.61
N ILE A 21 -1.42 17.31 22.75
CA ILE A 21 -0.60 16.12 22.96
C ILE A 21 -1.46 14.85 22.82
N SER A 22 -2.63 14.81 23.47
CA SER A 22 -3.59 13.71 23.34
C SER A 22 -4.11 13.55 21.91
N LEU A 23 -4.25 14.64 21.15
CA LEU A 23 -4.58 14.58 19.72
C LEU A 23 -3.40 14.03 18.91
N LEU A 24 -2.17 14.45 19.18
CA LEU A 24 -0.97 13.94 18.49
C LEU A 24 -0.73 12.44 18.74
N GLU A 25 -1.05 11.94 19.94
CA GLU A 25 -1.03 10.51 20.27
C GLU A 25 -2.11 9.70 19.52
N GLN A 26 -3.12 10.35 18.92
CA GLN A 26 -4.17 9.68 18.16
C GLN A 26 -3.82 9.44 16.69
N TYR A 27 -2.68 9.92 16.20
CA TYR A 27 -2.30 9.84 14.79
C TYR A 27 -1.02 9.01 14.60
N PRO A 28 -0.88 8.24 13.51
CA PRO A 28 0.43 7.79 13.05
C PRO A 28 1.35 9.01 12.89
N GLU A 29 2.62 8.89 13.31
CA GLU A 29 3.57 10.01 13.29
C GLU A 29 3.61 10.66 11.89
N GLY A 30 3.55 11.99 11.85
CA GLY A 30 3.62 12.78 10.60
C GLY A 30 2.29 13.04 9.88
N LEU A 31 1.18 12.41 10.26
CA LEU A 31 -0.15 12.71 9.71
C LEU A 31 -0.81 13.90 10.42
N THR A 32 -1.58 14.70 9.67
CA THR A 32 -2.28 15.88 10.19
C THR A 32 -3.70 15.53 10.64
N PRO A 33 -4.34 16.37 11.49
CA PRO A 33 -5.76 16.20 11.83
C PRO A 33 -6.71 16.18 10.62
N LEU A 34 -6.35 16.87 9.52
CA LEU A 34 -7.12 16.84 8.28
C LEU A 34 -7.03 15.48 7.60
N ASP A 35 -5.83 14.86 7.58
CA ASP A 35 -5.65 13.52 7.03
C ASP A 35 -6.47 12.51 7.84
N PHE A 36 -6.42 12.61 9.17
CA PHE A 36 -7.26 11.80 10.08
C PHE A 36 -8.75 11.88 9.77
N LYS A 37 -9.29 13.10 9.59
CA LYS A 37 -10.71 13.28 9.26
C LYS A 37 -11.07 12.51 7.99
N ARG A 38 -10.22 12.55 6.96
CA ARG A 38 -10.43 11.80 5.72
C ARG A 38 -10.40 10.29 5.95
N PHE A 39 -9.49 9.78 6.77
CA PHE A 39 -9.45 8.35 7.10
C PHE A 39 -10.72 7.88 7.81
N GLN A 40 -11.23 8.67 8.76
CA GLN A 40 -12.48 8.35 9.45
C GLN A 40 -13.70 8.28 8.52
N GLU A 41 -13.70 9.01 7.40
CA GLU A 41 -14.81 8.98 6.43
C GLU A 41 -14.93 7.65 5.69
N PHE A 42 -13.86 6.84 5.61
CA PHE A 42 -13.89 5.56 4.89
C PHE A 42 -13.56 4.32 5.74
N CYS A 43 -12.79 4.46 6.81
CA CYS A 43 -12.45 3.34 7.70
C CYS A 43 -13.70 2.76 8.37
N GLY A 44 -13.81 1.43 8.35
CA GLY A 44 -14.89 0.70 9.00
C GLY A 44 -16.26 0.83 8.33
N THR A 45 -16.40 1.57 7.22
CA THR A 45 -17.68 1.79 6.52
C THR A 45 -18.36 0.51 6.03
N GLN A 46 -17.63 -0.61 5.97
CA GLN A 46 -18.15 -1.93 5.60
C GLN A 46 -17.98 -2.97 6.70
N LYS A 47 -17.55 -2.59 7.91
CA LYS A 47 -17.29 -3.51 9.04
C LYS A 47 -18.55 -4.28 9.45
N GLU A 48 -19.69 -3.61 9.59
CA GLU A 48 -20.96 -4.23 10.00
C GLU A 48 -21.66 -5.01 8.87
N LYS A 49 -21.53 -4.54 7.62
CA LYS A 49 -22.02 -5.27 6.44
C LYS A 49 -21.27 -6.59 6.22
N SER A 50 -20.07 -6.72 6.80
CA SER A 50 -19.30 -7.95 6.74
C SER A 50 -19.88 -9.07 7.62
N SER A 51 -20.62 -8.78 8.70
CA SER A 51 -21.19 -9.81 9.59
C SER A 51 -22.51 -10.43 9.10
N GLU A 52 -23.30 -9.73 8.26
CA GLU A 52 -24.57 -10.26 7.73
C GLU A 52 -24.46 -10.85 6.31
N HIS A 53 -23.46 -10.47 5.50
CA HIS A 53 -23.33 -10.87 4.09
C HIS A 53 -22.28 -11.97 3.81
N ILE A 54 -21.84 -12.70 4.85
CA ILE A 54 -20.73 -13.68 4.77
C ILE A 54 -20.96 -14.81 3.76
N LYS A 55 -22.18 -15.09 3.29
CA LYS A 55 -22.45 -16.35 2.56
C LYS A 55 -22.50 -16.30 1.03
N SER A 56 -22.52 -15.14 0.35
CA SER A 56 -22.59 -15.17 -1.13
C SER A 56 -21.96 -13.99 -1.90
N ASN A 57 -21.97 -12.77 -1.38
CA ASN A 57 -21.64 -11.57 -2.18
C ASN A 57 -20.34 -10.85 -1.82
N ILE A 58 -19.59 -11.30 -0.81
CA ILE A 58 -18.24 -10.79 -0.51
C ILE A 58 -17.23 -11.19 -1.61
N ILE A 59 -17.60 -12.15 -2.48
CA ILE A 59 -16.73 -12.84 -3.44
C ILE A 59 -16.40 -12.01 -4.70
N ASN A 60 -17.19 -10.98 -5.06
CA ASN A 60 -17.03 -10.26 -6.34
C ASN A 60 -16.83 -8.73 -6.17
N ARG A 61 -15.81 -8.30 -5.42
CA ARG A 61 -15.50 -6.87 -5.19
C ARG A 61 -14.39 -6.30 -6.08
N THR A 62 -13.68 -7.15 -6.79
CA THR A 62 -12.63 -6.78 -7.74
C THR A 62 -13.12 -7.08 -9.16
N PHE A 63 -12.71 -6.27 -10.12
CA PHE A 63 -13.12 -6.38 -11.52
C PHE A 63 -12.04 -5.78 -12.42
N ARG A 64 -12.10 -6.10 -13.71
CA ARG A 64 -11.11 -5.63 -14.69
C ARG A 64 -11.02 -4.11 -14.72
N ASN A 65 -9.82 -3.60 -14.98
CA ASN A 65 -9.48 -2.19 -15.12
C ASN A 65 -9.69 -1.34 -13.87
N ARG A 66 -9.90 -1.97 -12.72
CA ARG A 66 -10.04 -1.28 -11.42
C ARG A 66 -8.73 -0.61 -10.99
N LEU A 67 -7.59 -1.15 -11.41
CA LEU A 67 -6.26 -0.66 -11.02
C LEU A 67 -5.65 0.37 -11.99
N GLN A 68 -6.36 0.75 -13.06
CA GLN A 68 -5.81 1.58 -14.13
C GLN A 68 -5.21 2.90 -13.64
N ASP A 69 -5.81 3.53 -12.64
CA ASP A 69 -5.32 4.81 -12.11
C ASP A 69 -4.02 4.65 -11.30
N HIS A 70 -3.89 3.54 -10.56
CA HIS A 70 -2.66 3.20 -9.84
C HIS A 70 -1.55 2.80 -10.83
N ILE A 71 -1.90 2.02 -11.87
CA ILE A 71 -0.98 1.67 -12.96
C ILE A 71 -0.52 2.94 -13.70
N LYS A 72 -1.42 3.90 -13.95
CA LYS A 72 -1.07 5.18 -14.59
C LYS A 72 -0.14 6.02 -13.71
N LEU A 73 -0.43 6.13 -12.41
CA LEU A 73 0.44 6.77 -11.44
C LEU A 73 1.85 6.18 -11.51
N ILE A 74 1.98 4.85 -11.33
CA ILE A 74 3.28 4.17 -11.35
C ILE A 74 3.99 4.34 -12.71
N LYS A 75 3.27 4.26 -13.83
CA LYS A 75 3.83 4.55 -15.16
C LYS A 75 4.40 5.96 -15.26
N ASP A 76 3.72 6.95 -14.69
CA ASP A 76 4.19 8.34 -14.74
C ASP A 76 5.39 8.57 -13.82
N ILE A 77 5.43 7.91 -12.65
CA ILE A 77 6.60 7.91 -11.77
C ILE A 77 7.82 7.33 -12.50
N LEU A 78 7.67 6.13 -13.08
CA LEU A 78 8.76 5.44 -13.78
C LEU A 78 9.24 6.18 -15.04
N LYS A 79 8.39 7.02 -15.66
CA LYS A 79 8.74 7.82 -16.84
C LYS A 79 9.22 9.23 -16.49
N GLY A 80 9.40 9.56 -15.22
CA GLY A 80 9.78 10.92 -14.79
C GLY A 80 8.71 11.99 -15.08
N LYS A 81 7.46 11.59 -15.32
CA LYS A 81 6.33 12.50 -15.61
C LYS A 81 5.66 13.03 -14.35
N CYS A 82 6.06 12.53 -13.19
CA CYS A 82 5.54 12.91 -11.88
C CYS A 82 6.70 13.27 -10.94
N CYS A 83 6.50 14.28 -10.09
CA CYS A 83 7.49 14.72 -9.10
C CYS A 83 7.86 13.67 -8.04
N LEU A 84 7.11 12.56 -7.97
CA LEU A 84 7.47 11.43 -7.12
C LEU A 84 8.69 10.65 -7.63
N ASN A 85 9.08 10.77 -8.89
CA ASN A 85 10.31 10.15 -9.41
C ASN A 85 11.55 10.60 -8.60
N GLU A 86 11.73 11.90 -8.38
CA GLU A 86 12.86 12.44 -7.58
C GLU A 86 12.75 12.03 -6.11
N LEU A 87 11.54 12.04 -5.55
CA LEU A 87 11.29 11.65 -4.16
C LEU A 87 11.65 10.19 -3.90
N LEU A 88 11.31 9.32 -4.85
CA LEU A 88 11.52 7.88 -4.75
C LEU A 88 12.93 7.46 -5.19
N ASP A 89 13.62 8.25 -6.00
CA ASP A 89 14.96 7.94 -6.54
C ASP A 89 14.95 6.61 -7.34
N ILE A 90 14.01 6.51 -8.29
CA ILE A 90 13.51 5.22 -8.81
C ILE A 90 14.20 4.69 -10.08
N ASP A 91 15.09 5.47 -10.70
CA ASP A 91 15.48 5.30 -12.12
C ASP A 91 15.83 3.84 -12.48
N ASP A 92 16.73 3.19 -11.74
CA ASP A 92 17.11 1.78 -12.01
C ASP A 92 16.61 0.76 -10.98
N ARG A 93 15.97 1.21 -9.90
CA ARG A 93 15.54 0.33 -8.80
C ARG A 93 14.41 -0.60 -9.24
N LYS A 94 14.46 -1.86 -8.82
CA LYS A 94 13.28 -2.74 -8.85
C LYS A 94 12.28 -2.29 -7.79
N LEU A 95 11.00 -2.53 -8.03
CA LEU A 95 9.94 -2.25 -7.05
C LEU A 95 9.33 -3.55 -6.56
N LEU A 96 8.89 -3.55 -5.31
CA LEU A 96 8.03 -4.60 -4.77
C LEU A 96 6.65 -3.99 -4.54
N PHE A 97 5.65 -4.49 -5.25
CA PHE A 97 4.26 -4.10 -5.10
C PHE A 97 3.52 -5.14 -4.24
N ILE A 98 3.08 -4.74 -3.05
CA ILE A 98 2.32 -5.59 -2.13
C ILE A 98 0.85 -5.21 -2.26
N ASP A 99 0.06 -6.09 -2.89
CA ASP A 99 -1.39 -5.90 -3.11
C ASP A 99 -2.16 -6.61 -1.99
N ILE A 100 -2.80 -5.83 -1.11
CA ILE A 100 -3.48 -6.35 0.08
C ILE A 100 -4.97 -6.49 -0.19
N GLY A 101 -5.51 -7.67 0.08
CA GLY A 101 -6.89 -8.03 -0.20
C GLY A 101 -7.29 -7.79 -1.67
N PRO A 102 -6.52 -8.29 -2.66
CA PRO A 102 -6.83 -8.08 -4.06
C PRO A 102 -8.09 -8.84 -4.52
N GLY A 103 -8.64 -9.72 -3.66
CA GLY A 103 -9.79 -10.56 -3.98
C GLY A 103 -9.36 -11.75 -4.81
N ILE A 104 -8.33 -12.47 -4.37
CA ILE A 104 -7.79 -13.60 -5.15
C ILE A 104 -8.81 -14.72 -5.37
N GLY A 105 -9.77 -14.87 -4.46
CA GLY A 105 -10.83 -15.88 -4.53
C GLY A 105 -12.04 -15.46 -5.36
N ASN A 106 -11.97 -14.37 -6.12
CA ASN A 106 -13.04 -13.97 -7.03
C ASN A 106 -13.23 -15.05 -8.10
N LYS A 107 -14.47 -15.56 -8.24
CA LYS A 107 -14.79 -16.67 -9.16
C LYS A 107 -14.68 -16.30 -10.64
N GLU A 108 -15.00 -15.05 -10.96
CA GLU A 108 -15.00 -14.56 -12.35
C GLU A 108 -13.63 -14.00 -12.75
N TYR A 109 -12.97 -13.32 -11.81
CA TYR A 109 -11.70 -12.60 -12.04
C TYR A 109 -10.70 -12.83 -10.89
N PRO A 110 -10.22 -14.06 -10.67
CA PRO A 110 -9.30 -14.37 -9.58
C PRO A 110 -8.01 -13.56 -9.71
N ALA A 111 -7.62 -12.90 -8.62
CA ALA A 111 -6.38 -12.11 -8.49
C ALA A 111 -6.21 -10.99 -9.55
N ILE A 112 -7.30 -10.51 -10.14
CA ILE A 112 -7.24 -9.64 -11.33
C ILE A 112 -6.42 -8.37 -11.16
N THR A 113 -6.46 -7.72 -9.98
CA THR A 113 -5.68 -6.49 -9.76
C THR A 113 -4.18 -6.78 -9.74
N SER A 114 -3.78 -7.87 -9.07
CA SER A 114 -2.39 -8.28 -9.00
C SER A 114 -1.88 -8.76 -10.38
N ILE A 115 -2.71 -9.45 -11.16
CA ILE A 115 -2.42 -9.80 -12.56
C ILE A 115 -2.24 -8.54 -13.43
N GLU A 116 -3.14 -7.57 -13.33
CA GLU A 116 -3.07 -6.33 -14.11
C GLU A 116 -1.78 -5.54 -13.79
N MET A 117 -1.38 -5.48 -12.52
CA MET A 117 -0.12 -4.88 -12.11
C MET A 117 1.08 -5.64 -12.67
N ALA A 118 1.12 -6.97 -12.48
CA ALA A 118 2.21 -7.83 -12.94
C ALA A 118 2.40 -7.74 -14.47
N LYS A 119 1.29 -7.74 -15.22
CA LYS A 119 1.25 -7.57 -16.67
C LYS A 119 1.73 -6.20 -17.12
N ALA A 120 1.41 -5.15 -16.38
CA ALA A 120 1.78 -3.79 -16.75
C ALA A 120 3.29 -3.52 -16.62
N PHE A 121 3.99 -4.27 -15.76
CA PHE A 121 5.40 -4.05 -15.41
C PHE A 121 6.19 -5.35 -15.20
N PRO A 122 6.25 -6.25 -16.21
CA PRO A 122 6.78 -7.62 -16.06
C PRO A 122 8.22 -7.67 -15.53
N ASP A 123 9.06 -6.72 -15.93
CA ASP A 123 10.50 -6.74 -15.62
C ASP A 123 10.93 -5.73 -14.53
N LYS A 124 10.02 -4.82 -14.14
CA LYS A 124 10.33 -3.70 -13.22
C LYS A 124 9.73 -3.87 -11.83
N ILE A 125 8.62 -4.62 -11.70
CA ILE A 125 7.87 -4.76 -10.46
C ILE A 125 7.61 -6.23 -10.18
N ASP A 126 8.07 -6.69 -9.01
CA ASP A 126 7.57 -7.92 -8.41
C ASP A 126 6.27 -7.63 -7.66
N VAL A 127 5.24 -8.44 -7.86
CA VAL A 127 3.90 -8.26 -7.29
C VAL A 127 3.63 -9.38 -6.30
N VAL A 128 3.31 -9.04 -5.06
CA VAL A 128 2.95 -10.00 -4.00
C VAL A 128 1.51 -9.75 -3.60
N ALA A 129 0.63 -10.69 -3.94
CA ALA A 129 -0.76 -10.72 -3.53
C ALA A 129 -0.89 -11.31 -2.13
N VAL A 130 -1.39 -10.51 -1.18
CA VAL A 130 -1.63 -10.93 0.21
C VAL A 130 -3.13 -10.98 0.46
N ASP A 131 -3.66 -12.16 0.78
CA ASP A 131 -5.08 -12.34 1.06
C ASP A 131 -5.28 -13.41 2.15
N LEU A 132 -6.48 -13.43 2.72
CA LEU A 132 -6.81 -14.31 3.84
C LEU A 132 -6.76 -15.80 3.44
N PRO A 133 -6.51 -16.72 4.39
CA PRO A 133 -6.54 -18.16 4.12
C PRO A 133 -7.82 -18.68 3.49
N SER A 134 -8.96 -18.10 3.84
CA SER A 134 -10.25 -18.43 3.23
C SER A 134 -10.30 -18.08 1.74
N SER A 135 -9.78 -16.91 1.34
CA SER A 135 -9.68 -16.50 -0.07
C SER A 135 -8.74 -17.43 -0.85
N PHE A 136 -7.65 -17.86 -0.22
CA PHE A 136 -6.71 -18.83 -0.81
C PHE A 136 -7.35 -20.18 -1.06
N GLN A 137 -8.13 -20.70 -0.10
CA GLN A 137 -8.83 -21.96 -0.28
C GLN A 137 -9.75 -21.91 -1.51
N ILE A 138 -10.43 -20.77 -1.73
CA ILE A 138 -11.27 -20.58 -2.93
C ILE A 138 -10.42 -20.59 -4.19
N LEU A 139 -9.29 -19.86 -4.22
CA LEU A 139 -8.39 -19.84 -5.37
C LEU A 139 -7.86 -21.25 -5.69
N VAL A 140 -7.43 -22.01 -4.68
CA VAL A 140 -6.95 -23.40 -4.87
C VAL A 140 -8.04 -24.28 -5.48
N ASN A 141 -9.28 -24.16 -5.01
CA ASN A 141 -10.41 -24.89 -5.59
C ASN A 141 -10.62 -24.52 -7.07
N LEU A 142 -10.63 -23.23 -7.40
CA LEU A 142 -10.75 -22.75 -8.79
C LEU A 142 -9.62 -23.27 -9.70
N LEU A 143 -8.39 -23.34 -9.17
CA LEU A 143 -7.23 -23.87 -9.89
C LEU A 143 -7.31 -25.37 -10.13
N ASN A 144 -7.91 -26.12 -9.20
CA ASN A 144 -8.15 -27.56 -9.36
C ASN A 144 -9.28 -27.84 -10.36
N GLU A 145 -10.27 -26.95 -10.45
CA GLU A 145 -11.40 -27.06 -11.38
C GLU A 145 -11.03 -26.62 -12.81
N SER A 146 -10.04 -25.74 -12.99
CA SER A 146 -9.65 -25.17 -14.29
C SER A 146 -8.13 -25.20 -14.51
N SER A 147 -7.65 -26.17 -15.28
CA SER A 147 -6.23 -26.27 -15.66
C SER A 147 -5.72 -25.01 -16.38
N ASN A 148 -6.56 -24.40 -17.23
CA ASN A 148 -6.24 -23.19 -17.98
C ASN A 148 -5.92 -21.99 -17.07
N LEU A 149 -6.58 -21.89 -15.90
CA LEU A 149 -6.36 -20.78 -14.98
C LEU A 149 -4.96 -20.86 -14.35
N LYS A 150 -4.52 -22.06 -13.99
CA LYS A 150 -3.17 -22.27 -13.44
C LYS A 150 -2.09 -21.90 -14.46
N ASP A 151 -2.27 -22.33 -15.71
CA ASP A 151 -1.35 -21.99 -16.80
C ASP A 151 -1.36 -20.50 -17.11
N GLU A 152 -2.52 -19.84 -17.04
CA GLU A 152 -2.63 -18.38 -17.18
C GLU A 152 -1.84 -17.66 -16.09
N LEU A 153 -2.04 -18.00 -14.82
CA LEU A 153 -1.30 -17.39 -13.71
C LEU A 153 0.21 -17.65 -13.81
N ARG A 154 0.62 -18.84 -14.28
CA ARG A 154 2.04 -19.20 -14.48
C ARG A 154 2.76 -18.34 -15.53
N LYS A 155 2.04 -17.61 -16.40
CA LYS A 155 2.63 -16.67 -17.36
C LYS A 155 3.27 -15.47 -16.67
N TYR A 156 2.77 -15.09 -15.49
CA TYR A 156 3.25 -13.93 -14.74
C TYR A 156 4.35 -14.36 -13.76
N LYS A 157 5.60 -14.33 -14.22
CA LYS A 157 6.77 -14.79 -13.44
C LYS A 157 7.08 -13.89 -12.24
N ASN A 158 6.68 -12.63 -12.32
CA ASN A 158 6.79 -11.61 -11.28
C ASN A 158 5.57 -11.53 -10.35
N LEU A 159 4.61 -12.46 -10.43
CA LEU A 159 3.44 -12.50 -9.54
C LEU A 159 3.59 -13.62 -8.50
N TYR A 160 3.44 -13.24 -7.23
CA TYR A 160 3.59 -14.11 -6.08
C TYR A 160 2.42 -14.01 -5.11
N PHE A 161 2.27 -15.00 -4.24
CA PHE A 161 1.13 -15.17 -3.35
C PHE A 161 1.54 -15.47 -1.91
N ILE A 162 0.99 -14.70 -0.96
CA ILE A 162 1.09 -14.94 0.49
C ILE A 162 -0.31 -15.18 1.05
N ASN A 163 -0.48 -16.37 1.62
CA ASN A 163 -1.66 -16.74 2.38
C ASN A 163 -1.48 -16.34 3.85
N ASP A 164 -2.02 -15.18 4.23
CA ASP A 164 -1.92 -14.70 5.62
C ASP A 164 -2.83 -13.48 5.90
N ASN A 165 -2.98 -13.11 7.16
CA ASN A 165 -3.70 -11.89 7.55
C ASN A 165 -2.81 -10.66 7.43
N ALA A 166 -3.04 -9.80 6.44
CA ALA A 166 -2.23 -8.62 6.17
C ALA A 166 -2.12 -7.59 7.33
N LEU A 167 -3.02 -7.62 8.33
CA LEU A 167 -2.84 -6.84 9.58
C LEU A 167 -1.61 -7.30 10.38
N GLN A 168 -1.15 -8.53 10.12
CA GLN A 168 -0.02 -9.19 10.74
C GLN A 168 1.22 -9.25 9.85
N ILE A 169 1.26 -8.45 8.77
CA ILE A 169 2.38 -8.46 7.83
C ILE A 169 3.71 -8.13 8.51
N GLU A 170 4.71 -8.94 8.17
CA GLU A 170 6.07 -8.89 8.71
C GLU A 170 7.09 -9.02 7.57
N LYS A 171 8.27 -8.42 7.76
CA LYS A 171 9.38 -8.52 6.80
C LYS A 171 9.85 -9.97 6.63
N THR A 172 9.72 -10.78 7.68
CA THR A 172 10.06 -12.20 7.69
C THR A 172 9.29 -13.01 6.64
N TRP A 173 8.09 -12.57 6.25
CA TRP A 173 7.30 -13.24 5.21
C TRP A 173 7.96 -13.24 3.84
N PHE A 174 8.91 -12.36 3.62
CA PHE A 174 9.62 -12.23 2.35
C PHE A 174 10.94 -13.02 2.36
N ASN A 175 11.43 -13.49 3.52
CA ASN A 175 12.76 -14.12 3.64
C ASN A 175 12.78 -15.58 3.15
N GLY A 176 12.77 -15.78 1.83
CA GLY A 176 12.86 -17.12 1.21
C GLY A 176 11.60 -17.96 1.43
N ARG A 177 10.47 -17.32 1.74
CA ARG A 177 9.17 -17.99 1.85
C ARG A 177 8.80 -18.52 0.46
N GLN A 178 8.39 -19.77 0.38
CA GLN A 178 7.83 -20.32 -0.85
C GLN A 178 6.51 -19.62 -1.20
N ASP A 179 6.26 -19.45 -2.49
CA ASP A 179 4.99 -18.95 -2.98
C ASP A 179 3.85 -19.92 -2.59
N ALA A 180 2.73 -19.36 -2.10
CA ALA A 180 1.62 -20.16 -1.61
C ALA A 180 0.86 -20.96 -2.70
N ILE A 181 1.03 -20.62 -3.97
CA ILE A 181 0.39 -21.26 -5.13
C ILE A 181 1.43 -22.02 -5.99
N PHE A 182 2.65 -21.51 -6.10
CA PHE A 182 3.70 -21.99 -7.00
C PHE A 182 4.94 -22.44 -6.25
N THR A 183 4.98 -23.71 -5.86
CA THR A 183 6.08 -24.31 -5.09
C THR A 183 7.44 -24.30 -5.80
N ASP A 184 7.47 -24.00 -7.11
CA ASP A 184 8.68 -23.89 -7.92
C ASP A 184 9.37 -22.52 -7.86
N ARG A 185 8.86 -21.58 -7.04
CA ARG A 185 9.47 -20.25 -6.86
C ARG A 185 9.33 -19.73 -5.44
N GLU A 186 10.27 -18.86 -5.07
CA GLU A 186 10.31 -18.17 -3.78
C GLU A 186 9.85 -16.72 -3.92
N ILE A 187 9.24 -16.21 -2.86
CA ILE A 187 8.85 -14.82 -2.74
C ILE A 187 10.12 -13.95 -2.66
N PRO A 188 10.17 -12.81 -3.38
CA PRO A 188 11.35 -11.95 -3.38
C PRO A 188 11.73 -11.48 -1.97
N SER A 189 13.00 -11.66 -1.58
CA SER A 189 13.43 -11.41 -0.20
C SER A 189 13.72 -9.97 0.15
N LEU A 190 13.15 -9.48 1.25
CA LEU A 190 13.39 -8.16 1.79
C LEU A 190 14.54 -8.18 2.82
N ARG A 191 15.74 -7.76 2.39
CA ARG A 191 16.96 -7.74 3.23
C ARG A 191 17.24 -6.34 3.79
N GLU A 192 17.98 -6.24 4.90
CA GLU A 192 18.34 -4.94 5.52
C GLU A 192 19.01 -3.93 4.56
N ARG A 193 19.74 -4.42 3.55
CA ARG A 193 20.46 -3.60 2.56
C ARG A 193 19.79 -3.57 1.18
N ASP A 194 18.53 -3.97 1.13
CA ASP A 194 17.75 -3.94 -0.10
C ASP A 194 17.43 -2.49 -0.47
N ASP A 195 17.68 -2.15 -1.73
CA ASP A 195 17.51 -0.80 -2.25
C ASP A 195 16.14 -0.60 -2.93
N ARG A 196 15.29 -1.64 -2.92
CA ARG A 196 13.95 -1.59 -3.49
C ARG A 196 13.05 -0.60 -2.78
N ILE A 197 12.11 -0.08 -3.56
CA ILE A 197 11.01 0.73 -3.06
C ILE A 197 9.80 -0.17 -2.89
N LEU A 198 9.15 -0.08 -1.74
CA LEU A 198 7.91 -0.79 -1.48
C LEU A 198 6.74 0.08 -1.93
N ILE A 199 5.85 -0.49 -2.74
CA ILE A 199 4.55 0.09 -3.03
C ILE A 199 3.52 -0.81 -2.38
N ILE A 200 2.84 -0.33 -1.35
CA ILE A 200 1.81 -1.09 -0.64
C ILE A 200 0.46 -0.55 -1.07
N ARG A 201 -0.45 -1.42 -1.48
CA ARG A 201 -1.83 -1.05 -1.80
C ARG A 201 -2.80 -1.76 -0.87
N SER A 202 -3.71 -1.00 -0.28
CA SER A 202 -4.89 -1.50 0.44
C SER A 202 -6.09 -0.67 -0.01
N ALA A 203 -6.93 -1.24 -0.87
CA ALA A 203 -8.04 -0.52 -1.48
C ALA A 203 -9.31 -1.38 -1.57
N ASN A 204 -10.33 -1.00 -0.82
CA ASN A 204 -11.51 -1.81 -0.47
C ASN A 204 -11.12 -3.15 0.18
N SER A 205 -10.17 -3.09 1.11
CA SER A 205 -9.63 -4.17 1.92
C SER A 205 -9.56 -3.69 3.39
N ILE A 206 -8.38 -3.64 4.02
CA ILE A 206 -8.19 -3.17 5.40
C ILE A 206 -8.79 -1.76 5.59
N ASP A 207 -8.67 -0.90 4.58
CA ASP A 207 -9.17 0.47 4.58
C ASP A 207 -10.68 0.60 4.81
N VAL A 208 -11.52 -0.38 4.44
CA VAL A 208 -13.00 -0.24 4.61
C VAL A 208 -13.61 -1.27 5.57
N TYR A 209 -12.90 -2.36 5.87
CA TYR A 209 -13.39 -3.41 6.78
C TYR A 209 -12.83 -3.30 8.20
N CYS A 210 -11.72 -2.59 8.40
CA CYS A 210 -11.12 -2.39 9.72
C CYS A 210 -11.51 -1.01 10.28
N SER A 211 -11.59 -0.88 11.60
CA SER A 211 -11.83 0.45 12.20
C SER A 211 -10.61 1.36 11.99
N TRP A 212 -10.77 2.66 12.20
CA TRP A 212 -9.61 3.55 12.18
C TRP A 212 -8.54 3.12 13.18
N ASP A 213 -8.89 2.68 14.39
CA ASP A 213 -7.89 2.26 15.38
C ASP A 213 -7.08 1.04 14.90
N ASP A 214 -7.74 0.10 14.21
CA ASP A 214 -7.09 -1.05 13.58
C ASP A 214 -6.12 -0.57 12.48
N VAL A 215 -6.58 0.30 11.58
CA VAL A 215 -5.78 0.85 10.47
C VAL A 215 -4.61 1.69 10.97
N ARG A 216 -4.82 2.52 12.00
CA ARG A 216 -3.78 3.33 12.65
C ARG A 216 -2.69 2.44 13.22
N SER A 217 -3.08 1.47 14.05
CA SER A 217 -2.13 0.55 14.69
C SER A 217 -1.32 -0.21 13.64
N TRP A 218 -1.98 -0.56 12.53
CA TRP A 218 -1.34 -1.19 11.40
C TRP A 218 -0.37 -0.28 10.65
N LEU A 219 -0.73 0.98 10.36
CA LEU A 219 0.18 1.95 9.74
C LEU A 219 1.45 2.18 10.58
N THR A 220 1.30 2.26 11.91
CA THR A 220 2.44 2.36 12.83
C THR A 220 3.32 1.10 12.77
N ARG A 221 2.72 -0.09 12.73
CA ARG A 221 3.45 -1.35 12.60
C ARG A 221 4.22 -1.41 11.28
N ILE A 222 3.57 -1.14 10.14
CA ILE A 222 4.22 -1.13 8.81
C ILE A 222 5.43 -0.20 8.80
N ALA A 223 5.28 0.99 9.37
CA ALA A 223 6.35 1.97 9.40
C ALA A 223 7.59 1.49 10.18
N ASN A 224 7.37 0.75 11.27
CA ASN A 224 8.43 0.15 12.08
C ASN A 224 9.04 -1.10 11.42
N GLU A 225 8.20 -2.02 10.97
CA GLU A 225 8.62 -3.30 10.39
C GLU A 225 9.47 -3.10 9.13
N PHE A 226 9.07 -2.14 8.30
CA PHE A 226 9.74 -1.77 7.06
C PHE A 226 10.48 -0.44 7.19
N ARG A 227 11.01 -0.15 8.40
CA ARG A 227 11.72 1.11 8.69
C ARG A 227 12.85 1.39 7.70
N CYS A 228 13.63 0.38 7.31
CA CYS A 228 14.75 0.51 6.37
C CYS A 228 14.35 0.72 4.90
N TYR A 229 13.06 0.79 4.57
CA TYR A 229 12.57 0.97 3.21
C TYR A 229 11.89 2.33 2.99
N ARG A 230 11.97 2.85 1.77
CA ARG A 230 11.01 3.84 1.27
C ARG A 230 9.70 3.14 0.92
N ILE A 231 8.59 3.75 1.33
CA ILE A 231 7.27 3.19 1.09
C ILE A 231 6.37 4.24 0.44
N LEU A 232 5.77 3.87 -0.68
CA LEU A 232 4.60 4.53 -1.24
C LEU A 232 3.37 3.71 -0.89
N PHE A 233 2.52 4.21 -0.01
CA PHE A 233 1.32 3.53 0.42
C PHE A 233 0.10 4.11 -0.31
N LEU A 234 -0.61 3.28 -1.07
CA LEU A 234 -1.88 3.58 -1.73
C LEU A 234 -3.01 3.04 -0.83
N LEU A 235 -3.47 3.85 0.12
CA LEU A 235 -4.45 3.48 1.14
C LEU A 235 -5.80 4.14 0.81
N HIS A 236 -6.79 3.33 0.45
CA HIS A 236 -8.00 3.86 -0.18
C HIS A 236 -7.61 4.78 -1.36
N ARG A 237 -8.00 6.05 -1.30
CA ARG A 237 -7.63 7.07 -2.28
C ARG A 237 -6.38 7.84 -1.91
N GLU A 238 -5.91 7.77 -0.67
CA GLU A 238 -4.79 8.56 -0.20
C GLU A 238 -3.47 7.93 -0.64
N ILE A 239 -2.52 8.78 -1.02
CA ILE A 239 -1.14 8.41 -1.35
C ILE A 239 -0.28 8.87 -0.18
N LEU A 240 0.22 7.94 0.61
CA LEU A 240 1.12 8.19 1.72
C LEU A 240 2.55 7.86 1.34
N TYR A 241 3.47 8.61 1.90
CA TYR A 241 4.90 8.40 1.74
C TYR A 241 5.56 8.20 3.11
N LYS A 242 6.47 7.23 3.17
CA LYS A 242 7.41 7.03 4.27
C LYS A 242 8.83 7.00 3.71
N GLU A 243 9.71 7.82 4.28
CA GLU A 243 11.13 7.80 3.94
C GLU A 243 11.85 6.59 4.57
N GLN A 244 12.96 6.19 3.97
CA GLN A 244 13.85 5.19 4.54
C GLN A 244 14.41 5.66 5.89
N ASN A 245 14.54 4.72 6.83
CA ASN A 245 15.01 4.93 8.22
C ASN A 245 14.11 5.83 9.09
N ASN A 246 12.92 6.17 8.59
CA ASN A 246 11.88 6.93 9.29
C ASN A 246 10.63 6.07 9.53
N THR A 247 9.84 6.45 10.53
CA THR A 247 8.54 5.90 10.92
C THR A 247 7.37 6.84 10.58
N GLU A 248 7.67 8.10 10.24
CA GLU A 248 6.66 9.10 9.90
C GLU A 248 6.05 8.89 8.50
N TRP A 249 4.74 9.05 8.42
CA TRP A 249 3.98 9.11 7.18
C TRP A 249 3.76 10.57 6.75
N THR A 250 3.70 10.81 5.45
CA THR A 250 3.25 12.08 4.87
C THR A 250 2.21 11.79 3.79
N ALA A 251 1.00 12.33 3.93
CA ALA A 251 -0.01 12.29 2.88
C ALA A 251 0.37 13.25 1.75
N ILE A 252 0.79 12.72 0.61
CA ILE A 252 1.41 13.47 -0.50
C ILE A 252 0.52 13.60 -1.73
N GLY A 253 -0.68 13.02 -1.72
CA GLY A 253 -1.58 13.08 -2.86
C GLY A 253 -2.74 12.12 -2.76
N MET A 254 -3.52 12.03 -3.83
CA MET A 254 -4.69 11.17 -3.91
C MET A 254 -4.83 10.56 -5.30
N VAL A 255 -5.40 9.36 -5.39
CA VAL A 255 -5.93 8.78 -6.64
C VAL A 255 -7.43 9.06 -6.77
N SER A 256 -7.96 8.96 -7.99
CA SER A 256 -9.38 9.17 -8.26
C SER A 256 -10.29 8.19 -7.50
N GLU A 257 -11.60 8.46 -7.44
CA GLU A 257 -12.61 7.56 -6.86
C GLU A 257 -12.91 6.31 -7.71
N ARG A 258 -12.33 6.21 -8.91
CA ARG A 258 -12.63 5.15 -9.86
C ARG A 258 -12.37 3.78 -9.23
N GLY A 259 -13.40 2.94 -9.22
CA GLY A 259 -13.31 1.59 -8.65
C GLY A 259 -13.21 1.54 -7.11
N PHE A 260 -13.43 2.63 -6.38
CA PHE A 260 -13.53 2.59 -4.91
C PHE A 260 -14.96 2.41 -4.41
N ARG A 261 -15.97 2.66 -5.25
CA ARG A 261 -17.38 2.49 -4.88
C ARG A 261 -17.72 1.00 -4.75
N SER A 262 -17.97 0.58 -3.51
CA SER A 262 -18.36 -0.80 -3.21
C SER A 262 -19.70 -1.13 -3.85
N GLY A 263 -19.76 -2.22 -4.62
CA GLY A 263 -21.00 -2.72 -5.22
C GLY A 263 -21.34 -2.14 -6.60
N THR A 264 -20.56 -1.21 -7.14
CA THR A 264 -20.70 -0.75 -8.53
C THR A 264 -19.41 -1.00 -9.32
N GLN A 265 -19.53 -1.58 -10.53
CA GLN A 265 -18.41 -1.64 -11.48
C GLN A 265 -18.23 -0.32 -12.24
N ASP A 266 -18.41 0.80 -11.54
CA ASP A 266 -18.33 2.13 -12.13
C ASP A 266 -16.86 2.53 -12.33
N LEU A 267 -16.46 2.54 -13.60
CA LEU A 267 -15.15 2.99 -14.05
C LEU A 267 -15.18 4.43 -14.59
N SER A 268 -16.34 5.10 -14.55
CA SER A 268 -16.48 6.45 -15.05
C SER A 268 -15.77 7.44 -14.12
N LEU A 269 -14.96 8.31 -14.72
CA LEU A 269 -14.46 9.49 -14.04
C LEU A 269 -15.46 10.62 -14.29
N LYS A 270 -15.84 11.36 -13.24
CA LYS A 270 -16.54 12.63 -13.47
C LYS A 270 -15.62 13.53 -14.31
N ARG A 271 -16.19 14.18 -15.32
CA ARG A 271 -15.45 15.06 -16.24
C ARG A 271 -14.64 16.09 -15.44
N GLY A 272 -13.35 16.19 -15.73
CA GLY A 272 -12.44 17.14 -15.07
C GLY A 272 -11.78 16.64 -13.78
N ILE A 273 -12.12 15.45 -13.26
CA ILE A 273 -11.39 14.85 -12.13
C ILE A 273 -10.08 14.22 -12.65
N PRO A 274 -8.91 14.59 -12.11
CA PRO A 274 -7.65 13.97 -12.49
C PRO A 274 -7.59 12.51 -12.01
N ILE A 275 -6.84 11.67 -12.74
CA ILE A 275 -6.58 10.27 -12.39
C ILE A 275 -5.89 10.17 -11.02
N TYR A 276 -4.98 11.09 -10.75
CA TYR A 276 -4.35 11.29 -9.46
C TYR A 276 -3.90 12.76 -9.34
N GLU A 277 -3.75 13.23 -8.10
CA GLU A 277 -3.24 14.56 -7.78
C GLU A 277 -2.14 14.43 -6.73
N ILE A 278 -1.03 15.13 -6.92
CA ILE A 278 0.12 15.12 -6.01
C ILE A 278 0.32 16.52 -5.44
N ASP A 279 0.41 16.61 -4.11
CA ASP A 279 0.80 17.83 -3.42
C ASP A 279 2.30 18.06 -3.59
N LYS A 280 2.65 18.84 -4.61
CA LYS A 280 4.04 19.18 -4.94
C LYS A 280 4.78 19.84 -3.76
N LYS A 281 4.10 20.61 -2.91
CA LYS A 281 4.74 21.26 -1.77
C LYS A 281 5.16 20.24 -0.73
N LYS A 282 4.27 19.30 -0.38
CA LYS A 282 4.61 18.21 0.54
C LYS A 282 5.71 17.30 0.00
N VAL A 283 5.69 17.02 -1.31
CA VAL A 283 6.76 16.26 -1.98
C VAL A 283 8.11 16.99 -1.89
N GLN A 284 8.16 18.28 -2.22
CA GLN A 284 9.40 19.07 -2.12
C GLN A 284 9.93 19.15 -0.69
N SER A 285 9.04 19.34 0.30
CA SER A 285 9.42 19.28 1.71
C SER A 285 9.98 17.92 2.13
N ALA A 286 9.42 16.82 1.60
CA ALA A 286 9.95 15.47 1.86
C ALA A 286 11.33 15.27 1.21
N ILE A 287 11.53 15.72 -0.03
CA ILE A 287 12.83 15.70 -0.72
C ILE A 287 13.88 16.49 0.05
N LEU A 288 13.53 17.69 0.54
CA LEU A 288 14.45 18.53 1.31
C LEU A 288 14.85 17.86 2.64
N ARG A 289 13.88 17.32 3.39
CA ARG A 289 14.15 16.55 4.62
C ARG A 289 15.09 15.38 4.36
N ARG A 290 14.89 14.65 3.25
CA ARG A 290 15.79 13.58 2.82
C ARG A 290 17.21 14.11 2.59
N LYS A 291 17.37 15.15 1.77
CA LYS A 291 18.69 15.73 1.44
C LYS A 291 19.45 16.18 2.69
N LEU A 292 18.76 16.73 3.69
CA LEU A 292 19.35 17.16 4.96
C LEU A 292 19.75 16.00 5.88
N ALA A 293 19.07 14.86 5.80
CA ALA A 293 19.38 13.68 6.64
C ALA A 293 20.66 12.94 6.20
N TYR A 294 21.16 13.19 4.98
CA TYR A 294 22.37 12.59 4.42
C TYR A 294 23.59 13.54 4.44
N GLN A 295 23.48 14.71 5.08
CA GLN A 295 24.60 15.63 5.36
C GLN A 295 25.14 15.40 6.77
#